data_AF-A0A1I1R5P4-F1
#
_entry.id   AF-A0A1I1R5P4-F1
#
_cell.length_a   1.000
_cell.length_b   1.000
_cell.length_c   1.000
_cell.angle_alpha   90.00
_cell.angle_beta   90.00
_cell.angle_gamma   90.00
#
_symmetry.space_group_name_H-M   'P 1'
#
loop_
_entity.id
_entity.type
_entity.pdbx_description
1 polymer ?
#
loop_
_entity_poly.entity_id
_entity_poly.type
_entity_poly.pdbx_seq_one_letter_code
_entity_poly.pdbx_strand_id
1 'polypeptide(L)' 'MKSETIGKYEIEYSGFKLPEREDWVAILAIYASCNPVHRNGIFPPQRVALGCVFPNEQVAQAEAREIALSMIESGCKTS' A
#
# COMPACT_ATOMS: atom_id res chain seq x y z
N MET A 1 10.55 -1.53 -3.12
CA MET A 1 9.31 -0.88 -2.64
C MET A 1 9.29 0.55 -3.16
N LYS A 2 8.16 1.04 -3.69
CA LYS A 2 8.00 2.45 -4.04
C LYS A 2 7.26 3.17 -2.91
N SER A 3 7.58 4.44 -2.72
CA SER A 3 6.86 5.34 -1.82
C SER A 3 6.37 6.55 -2.58
N GLU A 4 5.21 7.08 -2.17
CA GLU A 4 4.74 8.40 -2.62
C GLU A 4 3.97 9.10 -1.50
N THR A 5 3.95 10.43 -1.54
CA THR A 5 3.23 11.26 -0.57
C THR A 5 1.92 11.75 -1.18
N ILE A 6 0.81 11.52 -0.48
CA ILE A 6 -0.54 11.93 -0.87
C ILE A 6 -1.10 12.80 0.24
N GLY A 7 -1.00 14.13 0.05
CA GLY A 7 -1.43 15.11 1.04
C GLY A 7 -0.68 14.96 2.36
N LYS A 8 -1.39 14.54 3.41
CA LYS A 8 -0.83 14.31 4.76
C LYS A 8 -0.41 12.85 5.02
N TYR A 9 -0.49 12.00 4.02
CA TYR A 9 -0.18 10.57 4.11
C TYR A 9 1.02 10.25 3.24
N GLU A 10 1.86 9.32 3.70
CA GLU A 10 2.89 8.68 2.90
C GLU A 10 2.50 7.22 2.73
N ILE A 11 2.52 6.73 1.50
CA ILE A 11 2.21 5.33 1.21
C ILE A 11 3.45 4.61 0.73
N GLU A 12 3.63 3.37 1.15
CA GLU A 12 4.65 2.46 0.63
C GLU A 12 3.97 1.23 0.06
N TYR A 13 4.30 0.90 -1.19
CA TYR A 13 3.64 -0.17 -1.90
C TYR A 13 4.60 -0.95 -2.80
N SER A 14 4.35 -2.26 -2.91
CA SER A 14 5.17 -3.18 -3.71
C SER A 14 4.43 -4.45 -4.08
N GLY A 15 4.78 -5.03 -5.23
CA GLY A 15 4.52 -6.43 -5.50
C GLY A 15 5.54 -7.32 -4.78
N PHE A 16 5.07 -8.34 -4.08
CA PHE A 16 5.91 -9.37 -3.49
C PHE A 16 5.66 -10.71 -4.19
N LYS A 17 6.72 -11.34 -4.72
CA LYS A 17 6.61 -12.66 -5.35
C LYS A 17 6.51 -13.74 -4.27
N LEU A 18 5.51 -14.60 -4.36
CA LEU A 18 5.40 -15.72 -3.42
C LEU A 18 6.50 -16.76 -3.68
N PRO A 19 7.16 -17.31 -2.65
CA PRO A 19 8.27 -18.25 -2.85
C PRO A 19 7.83 -19.59 -3.46
N GLU A 20 6.58 -20.01 -3.23
CA GLU A 20 6.04 -21.29 -3.68
C GLU A 20 5.19 -21.18 -4.96
N ARG A 21 4.95 -19.97 -5.48
CA ARG A 21 4.09 -19.74 -6.64
C ARG A 21 4.69 -18.68 -7.56
N GLU A 22 4.35 -18.72 -8.84
CA GLU A 22 4.69 -17.63 -9.77
C GLU A 22 3.81 -16.38 -9.57
N ASP A 23 2.90 -16.45 -8.61
CA ASP A 23 1.98 -15.40 -8.21
C ASP A 23 2.68 -14.26 -7.45
N TRP A 24 2.17 -13.06 -7.67
CA TRP A 24 2.55 -11.84 -6.96
C TRP A 24 1.42 -11.38 -6.05
N VAL A 25 1.78 -10.79 -4.92
CA VAL A 25 0.83 -10.20 -3.97
C VAL A 25 1.12 -8.73 -3.76
N ALA A 26 0.06 -7.96 -3.54
CA ALA A 26 0.13 -6.55 -3.26
C ALA A 26 0.46 -6.34 -1.77
N ILE A 27 1.55 -5.64 -1.45
CA ILE A 27 1.90 -5.21 -0.10
C ILE A 27 1.72 -3.70 -0.03
N LEU A 28 1.07 -3.22 1.04
CA LEU A 28 0.82 -1.80 1.30
C LEU A 28 1.14 -1.45 2.76
N ALA A 29 1.72 -0.28 2.96
CA ALA A 29 1.81 0.43 4.22
C ALA A 29 1.37 1.89 4.04
N ILE A 30 0.76 2.48 5.07
CA ILE A 30 0.34 3.89 5.08
C ILE A 30 0.85 4.53 6.37
N TYR A 31 1.51 5.67 6.22
CA TYR A 31 2.07 6.46 7.31
C TYR A 31 1.46 7.87 7.30
N ALA A 32 1.37 8.48 8.48
CA ALA A 32 1.10 9.91 8.57
C ALA A 32 2.39 10.69 8.24
N SER A 33 2.36 11.53 7.21
CA SER A 33 3.48 12.38 6.79
C SER A 33 3.65 13.61 7.68
N CYS A 34 2.78 13.82 8.68
CA CYS A 34 2.76 15.03 9.51
C CYS A 34 3.90 15.15 10.52
N ASN A 35 4.84 14.21 10.62
CA ASN A 35 5.96 14.32 11.55
C ASN A 35 7.30 13.90 10.90
N PRO A 36 8.27 14.83 10.75
CA PRO A 36 9.56 14.55 10.11
C PRO A 36 10.47 13.61 10.93
N VAL A 37 10.15 13.37 12.21
CA VAL A 37 10.96 12.50 13.09
C VAL A 37 10.43 11.07 13.10
N HIS A 38 9.11 10.86 12.99
CA HIS A 38 8.49 9.54 13.06
C HIS A 38 7.38 9.42 12.00
N ARG A 39 7.57 8.50 11.05
CA ARG A 39 6.48 7.99 10.19
C ARG A 39 5.50 7.25 11.08
N ASN A 40 4.41 7.91 11.46
CA ASN A 40 3.41 7.26 12.31
C ASN A 40 2.66 6.23 11.45
N GLY A 41 2.87 4.94 11.69
CA GLY A 41 2.23 3.86 10.91
C GLY A 41 0.74 3.80 11.19
N ILE A 42 -0.07 4.33 10.27
CA ILE A 42 -1.53 4.25 10.31
C ILE A 42 -1.99 2.86 9.87
N PHE A 43 -1.29 2.33 8.86
CA PHE A 43 -1.52 1.00 8.33
C PHE A 43 -0.17 0.31 8.18
N PRO A 44 0.12 -0.74 8.98
CA PRO A 44 1.41 -1.40 8.93
C PRO A 44 1.61 -2.10 7.57
N PRO A 45 2.86 -2.37 7.17
CA PRO A 45 3.15 -3.12 5.95
C PRO A 45 2.49 -4.50 5.99
N GLN A 46 1.48 -4.71 5.16
CA GLN A 46 0.79 -6.00 5.09
C GLN A 46 0.24 -6.26 3.69
N ARG A 47 -0.11 -7.53 3.44
CA ARG A 47 -0.75 -7.93 2.20
C ARG A 47 -2.15 -7.33 2.11
N VAL A 48 -2.41 -6.68 0.99
CA VAL A 48 -3.73 -6.23 0.59
C VAL A 48 -4.25 -7.11 -0.54
N ALA A 49 -5.56 -7.05 -0.80
CA ALA A 49 -6.24 -7.95 -1.73
C ALA A 49 -5.93 -9.44 -1.43
N LEU A 50 -6.21 -9.88 -0.19
CA LEU A 50 -5.89 -11.25 0.27
C LEU A 50 -6.49 -12.37 -0.61
N GLY A 51 -7.60 -12.10 -1.30
CA GLY A 51 -8.23 -13.01 -2.26
C GLY A 51 -7.67 -12.95 -3.68
N CYS A 52 -6.78 -11.99 -3.98
CA CYS A 52 -6.22 -11.78 -5.30
C CYS A 52 -4.73 -12.14 -5.32
N VAL A 53 -4.32 -12.70 -6.45
CA VAL A 53 -2.93 -12.87 -6.85
C VAL A 53 -2.76 -12.24 -8.22
N PHE A 54 -1.57 -11.71 -8.48
CA PHE A 54 -1.27 -10.95 -9.67
C PHE A 54 -0.21 -11.67 -10.51
N PRO A 55 -0.25 -11.53 -11.84
CA PRO A 55 0.66 -12.22 -12.73
C PRO A 55 2.08 -11.63 -12.72
N ASN A 56 2.25 -10.39 -12.28
CA ASN A 56 3.55 -9.72 -12.23
C ASN A 56 3.60 -8.64 -11.13
N GLU A 57 4.82 -8.16 -10.86
CA GLU A 57 5.09 -7.12 -9.87
C GLU A 57 4.33 -5.83 -10.15
N GLN A 58 4.27 -5.38 -11.41
CA GLN A 58 3.69 -4.08 -11.77
C GLN A 58 2.18 -4.05 -11.50
N VAL A 59 1.47 -5.14 -11.76
CA VAL A 59 0.03 -5.24 -11.51
C VAL A 59 -0.23 -5.30 -9.99
N ALA A 60 0.53 -6.11 -9.24
CA ALA A 60 0.41 -6.14 -7.78
C ALA A 60 0.69 -4.77 -7.15
N GLN A 61 1.68 -4.07 -7.71
CA GLN A 61 2.05 -2.74 -7.28
C GLN A 61 0.96 -1.70 -7.58
N ALA A 62 0.37 -1.74 -8.78
CA ALA A 62 -0.71 -0.85 -9.16
C ALA A 62 -1.93 -1.04 -8.25
N GLU A 63 -2.31 -2.29 -7.97
CA GLU A 63 -3.41 -2.59 -7.06
C GLU A 63 -3.14 -2.05 -5.65
N ALA A 64 -1.94 -2.29 -5.11
CA ALA A 64 -1.56 -1.80 -3.79
C ALA A 64 -1.73 -0.27 -3.68
N ARG A 65 -1.38 0.45 -4.76
CA ARG A 65 -1.55 1.90 -4.85
C ARG A 65 -3.02 2.32 -4.92
N GLU A 66 -3.83 1.65 -5.73
CA GLU A 66 -5.27 1.96 -5.84
C GLU A 66 -6.00 1.73 -4.51
N ILE A 67 -5.69 0.62 -3.82
CA ILE A 67 -6.21 0.35 -2.48
C ILE A 67 -5.79 1.45 -1.51
N ALA A 68 -4.53 1.88 -1.54
CA ALA A 68 -4.04 2.97 -0.70
C ALA A 68 -4.83 4.27 -0.92
N LEU A 69 -5.06 4.64 -2.19
CA LEU A 69 -5.85 5.81 -2.55
C LEU A 69 -7.29 5.70 -2.05
N SER A 70 -7.93 4.54 -2.24
CA SER A 70 -9.28 4.27 -1.77
C SER A 70 -9.40 4.34 -0.24
N MET A 71 -8.40 3.79 0.48
CA MET A 71 -8.33 3.85 1.95
C MET A 71 -8.14 5.28 2.44
N ILE A 72 -7.26 6.06 1.80
CA ILE A 72 -7.04 7.48 2.12
C ILE A 72 -8.31 8.28 1.86
N GLU A 73 -8.97 8.09 0.71
CA GLU A 73 -10.21 8.80 0.38
C GLU A 73 -11.33 8.45 1.36
N SER A 74 -11.49 7.16 1.69
CA SER A 74 -12.51 6.69 2.64
C SER A 74 -12.24 7.18 4.06
N GLY A 75 -10.98 7.21 4.50
CA GLY A 75 -10.58 7.77 5.80
C GLY A 75 -10.70 9.29 5.85
N CYS A 76 -10.63 9.98 4.70
CA CYS A 76 -10.82 11.42 4.58
C CYS A 76 -12.30 11.86 4.62
N LYS A 77 -13.26 10.96 4.36
CA LYS A 77 -14.70 11.25 4.36
C LYS A 77 -15.34 11.41 5.75
N THR A 78 -14.55 11.50 6.82
CA THR A 78 -15.03 11.86 8.16
C THR A 78 -14.70 13.32 8.45
N SER A 79 -15.42 14.26 7.83
CA SER A 79 -15.50 15.67 8.22
C SER A 79 -16.76 16.28 7.63
#